data_AF-A0A3S8S9W6-F1
#
_entry.id   AF-A0A3S8S9W6-F1
#
_cell.length_a   1.000
_cell.length_b   1.000
_cell.length_c   1.000
_cell.angle_alpha   90.00
_cell.angle_beta   90.00
_cell.angle_gamma   90.00
#
_symmetry.space_group_name_H-M   'P 1'
#
loop_
_entity.id
_entity.type
_entity.pdbx_description
1 polymer ?
#
loop_
_entity_poly.entity_id
_entity_poly.type
_entity_poly.pdbx_seq_one_letter_code
_entity_poly.pdbx_strand_id
1 'polypeptide(L)'
;MSLIYIRQAAKNDLEQIMPIIDEAKKFLKEEGNPQWQSDYPNVETITADIEEGVAWVLIVDQKIAGYTAITDGPDPNYKKVDGKWNNDLDPYVAIHRVAISDEYRGMHIYDDSVNVLTNFSVFLAQIEKLADFAAVSPAQPKNTIVPNVDLNMYSRSLGTRHLLGGMDSSSRFVKVAFTLAHAPKSDDETESVTNFFNILHSVEQAKRLDEIEPGKFEYTMYSDCMNLYKGILYFTTYDNNQIDAVDMNN
;
A
#
# COMPACT_ATOMS: atom_id res chain seq x y z
N MET A 1 -4.46 -8.60 13.41
CA MET A 1 -3.54 -7.94 12.46
C MET A 1 -2.17 -8.52 12.69
N SER A 2 -1.47 -8.94 11.63
CA SER A 2 -0.07 -9.33 11.74
C SER A 2 0.81 -8.09 11.92
N LEU A 3 1.83 -8.19 12.76
CA LEU A 3 2.82 -7.12 12.94
C LEU A 3 3.89 -7.25 11.86
N ILE A 4 3.89 -6.32 10.89
CA ILE A 4 4.82 -6.33 9.76
C ILE A 4 5.63 -5.03 9.74
N TYR A 5 6.95 -5.13 9.77
CA TYR A 5 7.84 -3.96 9.72
C TYR A 5 9.24 -4.37 9.26
N ILE A 6 10.06 -3.39 8.88
CA ILE A 6 11.47 -3.58 8.54
C ILE A 6 12.33 -2.95 9.65
N ARG A 7 13.44 -3.60 10.01
CA ARG A 7 14.45 -3.06 10.94
C ARG A 7 15.85 -3.45 10.50
N GLN A 8 16.86 -2.72 10.98
CA GLN A 8 18.25 -3.17 10.83
C GLN A 8 18.44 -4.54 11.49
N ALA A 9 19.22 -5.39 10.84
CA ALA A 9 19.59 -6.69 11.36
C ALA A 9 20.60 -6.55 12.49
N ALA A 10 20.47 -7.39 13.50
CA ALA A 10 21.41 -7.53 14.61
C ALA A 10 22.23 -8.82 14.42
N LYS A 11 23.37 -8.93 15.12
CA LYS A 11 24.27 -10.09 14.99
C LYS A 11 23.58 -11.44 15.27
N ASN A 12 22.60 -11.46 16.17
CA ASN A 12 21.82 -12.65 16.50
C ASN A 12 20.76 -13.03 15.45
N ASP A 13 20.51 -12.18 14.44
CA ASP A 13 19.61 -12.51 13.34
C ASP A 13 20.28 -13.40 12.28
N LEU A 14 21.62 -13.49 12.27
CA LEU A 14 22.40 -14.20 11.25
C LEU A 14 21.96 -15.66 11.07
N GLU A 15 21.67 -16.36 12.17
CA GLU A 15 21.20 -17.75 12.16
C GLU A 15 19.84 -17.91 11.46
N GLN A 16 19.01 -16.87 11.45
CA GLN A 16 17.71 -16.86 10.77
C GLN A 16 17.80 -16.31 9.34
N ILE A 17 18.76 -15.42 9.06
CA ILE A 17 18.97 -14.84 7.73
C ILE A 17 19.56 -15.88 6.76
N MET A 18 20.55 -16.66 7.20
CA MET A 18 21.26 -17.57 6.30
C MET A 18 20.36 -18.64 5.63
N PRO A 19 19.41 -19.27 6.35
CA PRO A 19 18.42 -20.15 5.70
C PRO A 19 17.62 -19.44 4.58
N ILE A 20 17.23 -18.18 4.78
CA ILE A 20 16.50 -17.38 3.78
C ILE A 20 17.36 -17.12 2.53
N ILE A 21 18.65 -16.85 2.75
CA ILE A 21 19.61 -16.70 1.64
C ILE A 21 19.75 -18.00 0.86
N ASP A 22 19.86 -19.15 1.53
CA ASP A 22 20.00 -20.45 0.88
C ASP A 22 18.74 -20.85 0.10
N GLU A 23 17.56 -20.55 0.65
CA GLU A 23 16.28 -20.67 -0.05
C GLU A 23 16.24 -19.82 -1.32
N ALA A 24 16.67 -18.55 -1.24
CA ALA A 24 16.73 -17.67 -2.40
C ALA A 24 17.74 -18.13 -3.46
N LYS A 25 18.90 -18.66 -3.06
CA LYS A 25 19.88 -19.27 -3.99
C LYS A 25 19.27 -20.45 -4.74
N LYS A 26 18.56 -21.32 -4.04
CA LYS A 26 17.87 -22.48 -4.62
C LYS A 26 16.81 -22.03 -5.60
N PHE A 27 16.00 -21.04 -5.23
CA PHE A 27 14.97 -20.48 -6.10
C PHE A 27 15.54 -19.89 -7.39
N LEU A 28 16.59 -19.07 -7.30
CA LEU A 28 17.27 -18.51 -8.47
C LEU A 28 17.80 -19.61 -9.41
N LYS A 29 18.32 -20.70 -8.83
CA LYS A 29 18.78 -21.86 -9.60
C LYS A 29 17.64 -22.55 -10.35
N GLU A 30 16.49 -22.74 -9.70
CA GLU A 30 15.29 -23.37 -10.28
C GLU A 30 14.71 -22.52 -11.42
N GLU A 31 14.77 -21.20 -11.31
CA GLU A 31 14.39 -20.24 -12.37
C GLU A 31 15.44 -20.11 -13.49
N GLY A 32 16.57 -20.83 -13.42
CA GLY A 32 17.65 -20.74 -14.39
C GLY A 32 18.44 -19.41 -14.33
N ASN A 33 18.31 -18.64 -13.25
CA ASN A 33 19.05 -17.40 -13.03
C ASN A 33 20.46 -17.73 -12.48
N PRO A 34 21.55 -17.30 -13.17
CA PRO A 34 22.91 -17.62 -12.76
C PRO A 34 23.38 -16.87 -11.49
N GLN A 35 22.59 -15.96 -10.95
CA GLN A 35 22.93 -15.22 -9.73
C GLN A 35 23.02 -16.15 -8.52
N TRP A 36 24.03 -15.87 -7.68
CA TRP A 36 24.29 -16.54 -6.40
C TRP A 36 24.55 -18.05 -6.48
N GLN A 37 24.94 -18.53 -7.66
CA GLN A 37 25.34 -19.93 -7.88
C GLN A 37 26.83 -20.17 -7.62
N SER A 38 27.55 -19.14 -7.18
CA SER A 38 28.90 -19.24 -6.61
C SER A 38 28.84 -19.32 -5.09
N ASP A 39 29.97 -19.14 -4.40
CA ASP A 39 30.02 -19.04 -2.93
C ASP A 39 29.38 -17.74 -2.38
N TYR A 40 28.77 -16.91 -3.22
CA TYR A 40 28.18 -15.63 -2.83
C TYR A 40 26.64 -15.66 -2.91
N PRO A 41 25.91 -15.01 -1.99
CA PRO A 41 26.38 -14.44 -0.72
C PRO A 41 26.56 -15.54 0.35
N ASN A 42 27.60 -15.43 1.17
CA ASN A 42 27.91 -16.36 2.28
C ASN A 42 27.79 -15.68 3.65
N VAL A 43 28.05 -16.43 4.71
CA VAL A 43 28.00 -15.96 6.11
C VAL A 43 28.86 -14.73 6.31
N GLU A 44 30.05 -14.70 5.71
CA GLU A 44 30.98 -13.57 5.79
C GLU A 44 30.40 -12.33 5.12
N THR A 45 29.72 -12.50 3.98
CA THR A 45 29.03 -11.39 3.28
C THR A 45 27.94 -10.79 4.15
N ILE A 46 27.06 -11.62 4.73
CA ILE A 46 25.94 -11.13 5.55
C ILE A 46 26.44 -10.55 6.87
N THR A 47 27.51 -11.12 7.44
CA THR A 47 28.15 -10.57 8.64
C THR A 47 28.71 -9.18 8.38
N ALA A 48 29.37 -8.97 7.23
CA ALA A 48 29.86 -7.65 6.85
C ALA A 48 28.71 -6.65 6.68
N ASP A 49 27.60 -7.04 6.03
CA ASP A 49 26.41 -6.19 5.89
C ASP A 49 25.85 -5.74 7.25
N ILE A 50 25.82 -6.65 8.25
CA ILE A 50 25.38 -6.33 9.62
C ILE A 50 26.36 -5.37 10.30
N GLU A 51 27.67 -5.61 10.17
CA GLU A 51 28.71 -4.79 10.81
C GLU A 51 28.80 -3.38 10.22
N GLU A 52 28.53 -3.24 8.92
CA GLU A 52 28.44 -1.95 8.24
C GLU A 52 27.11 -1.22 8.49
N GLY A 53 26.13 -1.88 9.14
CA GLY A 53 24.81 -1.30 9.42
C GLY A 53 23.90 -1.20 8.21
N VAL A 54 24.23 -1.92 7.13
CA VAL A 54 23.47 -1.93 5.86
C VAL A 54 22.53 -3.11 5.72
N ALA A 55 22.61 -4.11 6.62
CA ALA A 55 21.69 -5.25 6.65
C ALA A 55 20.33 -4.87 7.26
N TRP A 56 19.25 -5.20 6.57
CA TRP A 56 17.87 -5.01 7.00
C TRP A 56 17.07 -6.31 6.88
N VAL A 57 16.15 -6.51 7.82
CA VAL A 57 15.27 -7.67 7.87
C VAL A 57 13.81 -7.25 7.86
N LEU A 58 13.00 -7.99 7.09
CA LEU A 58 11.54 -7.91 7.14
C LEU A 58 11.05 -8.81 8.27
N ILE A 59 10.29 -8.25 9.20
CA ILE A 59 9.64 -8.98 10.30
C ILE A 59 8.17 -9.18 9.97
N VAL A 60 7.68 -10.41 10.14
CA VAL A 60 6.26 -10.78 10.11
C VAL A 60 5.98 -11.57 11.38
N ASP A 61 5.14 -11.04 12.27
CA ASP A 61 4.75 -11.69 13.54
C ASP A 61 5.95 -12.21 14.35
N GLN A 62 6.94 -11.33 14.54
CA GLN A 62 8.21 -11.56 15.26
C GLN A 62 9.19 -12.53 14.58
N LYS A 63 8.87 -13.06 13.40
CA LYS A 63 9.78 -13.89 12.60
C LYS A 63 10.44 -13.08 11.50
N ILE A 64 11.67 -13.42 11.17
CA ILE A 64 12.35 -12.86 10.00
C ILE A 64 11.79 -13.53 8.74
N ALA A 65 11.12 -12.76 7.91
CA ALA A 65 10.52 -13.21 6.66
C ALA A 65 11.40 -12.90 5.43
N GLY A 66 12.33 -11.96 5.56
CA GLY A 66 13.16 -11.53 4.45
C GLY A 66 14.40 -10.76 4.88
N TYR A 67 15.32 -10.61 3.94
CA TYR A 67 16.60 -9.95 4.08
C TYR A 67 16.87 -9.02 2.89
N THR A 68 17.52 -7.89 3.14
CA THR A 68 18.13 -7.06 2.10
C THR A 68 19.31 -6.28 2.67
N ALA A 69 20.24 -5.88 1.82
CA ALA A 69 21.27 -4.90 2.16
C ALA A 69 20.95 -3.56 1.47
N ILE A 70 20.84 -2.48 2.24
CA ILE A 70 20.58 -1.12 1.76
C ILE A 70 21.83 -0.29 2.01
N THR A 71 22.52 0.07 0.94
CA THR A 71 23.80 0.79 1.00
C THR A 71 23.65 2.21 0.50
N ASP A 72 24.15 3.18 1.27
CA ASP A 72 24.16 4.59 0.89
C ASP A 72 25.25 4.90 -0.15
N GLY A 73 24.95 5.80 -1.10
CA GLY A 73 25.94 6.43 -1.97
C GLY A 73 26.25 5.65 -3.25
N PRO A 74 27.28 6.11 -4.02
CA PRO A 74 27.51 5.61 -5.36
C PRO A 74 28.02 4.16 -5.37
N ASP A 75 27.15 3.22 -5.73
CA ASP A 75 27.47 1.81 -5.93
C ASP A 75 28.54 1.65 -7.05
N PRO A 76 29.66 0.96 -6.77
CA PRO A 76 30.68 0.66 -7.77
C PRO A 76 30.14 0.02 -9.07
N ASN A 77 29.06 -0.77 -8.99
CA ASN A 77 28.43 -1.42 -10.15
C ASN A 77 27.78 -0.40 -11.10
N TYR A 78 27.26 0.70 -10.57
CA TYR A 78 26.62 1.76 -11.36
C TYR A 78 27.61 2.78 -11.94
N LYS A 79 28.90 2.67 -11.61
CA LYS A 79 29.96 3.48 -12.25
C LYS A 79 30.26 3.05 -13.68
N LYS A 80 29.94 1.81 -14.05
CA LYS A 80 30.21 1.23 -15.37
C LYS A 80 28.89 0.88 -16.05
N VAL A 81 28.34 1.82 -16.80
CA VAL A 81 27.14 1.62 -17.62
C VAL A 81 27.46 1.82 -19.10
N ASP A 82 26.74 1.10 -19.96
CA ASP A 82 26.75 1.36 -21.40
C ASP A 82 25.77 2.50 -21.69
N GLY A 83 26.25 3.74 -21.55
CA GLY A 83 25.45 4.96 -21.68
C GLY A 83 25.83 6.02 -20.65
N LYS A 84 24.88 6.89 -20.31
CA LYS A 84 25.02 7.91 -19.27
C LYS A 84 23.74 7.97 -18.44
N TRP A 85 23.88 8.08 -17.12
CA TRP A 85 22.72 8.33 -16.28
C TRP A 85 22.14 9.71 -16.56
N ASN A 86 20.82 9.82 -16.50
CA ASN A 86 20.13 11.11 -16.60
C ASN A 86 20.31 11.96 -15.34
N ASN A 87 20.63 11.32 -14.21
CA ASN A 87 20.87 11.96 -12.91
C ASN A 87 22.06 11.28 -12.23
N ASP A 88 23.19 11.97 -12.20
CA ASP A 88 24.44 11.55 -11.55
C ASP A 88 24.74 12.37 -10.27
N LEU A 89 23.84 13.28 -9.88
CA LEU A 89 24.10 14.30 -8.86
C LEU A 89 23.37 14.01 -7.54
N ASP A 90 22.15 13.49 -7.62
CA ASP A 90 21.34 13.29 -6.43
C ASP A 90 21.84 12.07 -5.62
N PRO A 91 21.81 12.15 -4.28
CA PRO A 91 22.08 10.99 -3.45
C PRO A 91 21.04 9.90 -3.70
N TYR A 92 21.49 8.65 -3.72
CA TYR A 92 20.63 7.48 -3.83
C TYR A 92 21.08 6.38 -2.87
N VAL A 93 20.21 5.40 -2.69
CA VAL A 93 20.51 4.14 -2.00
C VAL A 93 20.48 3.01 -3.02
N ALA A 94 21.45 2.11 -2.94
CA ALA A 94 21.42 0.86 -3.70
C ALA A 94 20.84 -0.24 -2.82
N ILE A 95 19.90 -1.00 -3.39
CA ILE A 95 19.32 -2.17 -2.75
C ILE A 95 20.01 -3.40 -3.33
N HIS A 96 20.63 -4.18 -2.44
CA HIS A 96 21.32 -5.40 -2.76
C HIS A 96 20.68 -6.59 -2.02
N ARG A 97 20.95 -7.79 -2.55
CA ARG A 97 20.71 -9.06 -1.85
C ARG A 97 19.30 -9.20 -1.28
N VAL A 98 18.27 -8.89 -2.08
CA VAL A 98 16.86 -9.07 -1.67
C VAL A 98 16.53 -10.56 -1.68
N ALA A 99 16.17 -11.10 -0.52
CA ALA A 99 15.75 -12.48 -0.34
C ALA A 99 14.51 -12.55 0.55
N ILE A 100 13.54 -13.36 0.16
CA ILE A 100 12.32 -13.64 0.93
C ILE A 100 12.27 -15.15 1.13
N SER A 101 11.96 -15.57 2.37
CA SER A 101 11.88 -16.99 2.70
C SER A 101 10.76 -17.67 1.91
N ASP A 102 10.89 -18.98 1.68
CA ASP A 102 9.89 -19.79 0.99
C ASP A 102 8.52 -19.72 1.69
N GLU A 103 8.49 -19.61 3.03
CA GLU A 103 7.26 -19.49 3.84
C GLU A 103 6.44 -18.23 3.47
N TYR A 104 7.12 -17.14 3.10
CA TYR A 104 6.48 -15.85 2.76
C TYR A 104 6.57 -15.54 1.26
N ARG A 105 7.15 -16.42 0.44
CA ARG A 105 7.25 -16.20 -1.00
C ARG A 105 5.86 -16.28 -1.63
N GLY A 106 5.51 -15.28 -2.44
CA GLY A 106 4.15 -15.07 -2.94
C GLY A 106 3.34 -14.06 -2.10
N MET A 107 3.86 -13.61 -0.96
CA MET A 107 3.40 -12.37 -0.36
C MET A 107 3.90 -11.19 -1.19
N HIS A 108 3.00 -10.25 -1.46
CA HIS A 108 3.30 -9.08 -2.27
C HIS A 108 3.42 -7.85 -1.37
N ILE A 109 4.47 -7.06 -1.60
CA ILE A 109 4.63 -5.73 -1.02
C ILE A 109 4.38 -4.74 -2.15
N TYR A 110 3.47 -3.81 -1.93
CA TYR A 110 3.17 -2.73 -2.84
C TYR A 110 3.36 -1.40 -2.12
N ASP A 111 3.88 -0.42 -2.85
CA ASP A 111 3.69 0.98 -2.45
C ASP A 111 2.24 1.36 -2.75
N ASP A 112 1.48 1.74 -1.72
CA ASP A 112 0.09 2.16 -1.86
C ASP A 112 0.03 3.60 -2.39
N SER A 113 0.22 3.72 -3.71
CA SER A 113 0.23 5.02 -4.40
C SER A 113 -1.09 5.80 -4.35
N VAL A 114 -2.18 5.18 -3.88
CA VAL A 114 -3.51 5.81 -3.80
C VAL A 114 -3.99 5.98 -2.36
N ASN A 115 -3.25 5.47 -1.36
CA ASN A 115 -3.56 5.52 0.07
C ASN A 115 -4.93 4.94 0.43
N VAL A 116 -5.37 3.90 -0.28
CA VAL A 116 -6.64 3.21 -0.03
C VAL A 116 -6.50 1.70 -0.23
N LEU A 117 -7.27 0.92 0.53
CA LEU A 117 -7.31 -0.53 0.40
C LEU A 117 -8.72 -1.06 0.70
N THR A 118 -9.15 -2.10 -0.03
CA THR A 118 -10.35 -2.88 0.30
C THR A 118 -10.01 -4.36 0.47
N ASN A 119 -10.72 -5.30 -0.17
CA ASN A 119 -10.66 -6.72 0.16
C ASN A 119 -10.15 -7.60 -0.99
N PHE A 120 -10.87 -7.63 -2.10
CA PHE A 120 -10.59 -8.41 -3.30
C PHE A 120 -10.57 -7.50 -4.54
N SER A 121 -9.71 -7.69 -5.53
CA SER A 121 -8.64 -8.72 -5.68
C SER A 121 -7.30 -8.25 -5.11
N VAL A 122 -6.17 -8.84 -5.51
CA VAL A 122 -4.82 -8.33 -5.20
C VAL A 122 -4.67 -6.85 -5.57
N PHE A 123 -3.88 -6.10 -4.81
CA PHE A 123 -3.80 -4.63 -4.93
C PHE A 123 -3.52 -4.13 -6.35
N LEU A 124 -2.62 -4.79 -7.10
CA LEU A 124 -2.33 -4.40 -8.48
C LEU A 124 -3.58 -4.42 -9.38
N ALA A 125 -4.45 -5.42 -9.23
CA ALA A 125 -5.70 -5.49 -9.98
C ALA A 125 -6.70 -4.40 -9.55
N GLN A 126 -6.67 -4.00 -8.27
CA GLN A 126 -7.46 -2.87 -7.79
C GLN A 126 -6.98 -1.54 -8.42
N ILE A 127 -5.65 -1.36 -8.55
CA ILE A 127 -5.05 -0.21 -9.24
C ILE A 127 -5.39 -0.19 -10.72
N GLU A 128 -5.22 -1.31 -11.44
CA GLU A 128 -5.57 -1.42 -12.86
C GLU A 128 -7.04 -1.04 -13.11
N LYS A 129 -7.93 -1.39 -12.17
CA LYS A 129 -9.35 -1.05 -12.26
C LYS A 129 -9.63 0.45 -12.32
N LEU A 130 -8.78 1.29 -11.71
CA LEU A 130 -8.97 2.75 -11.75
C LEU A 130 -8.91 3.32 -13.17
N ALA A 131 -8.20 2.65 -14.09
CA ALA A 131 -8.09 3.08 -15.49
C ALA A 131 -9.46 3.10 -16.19
N ASP A 132 -10.37 2.18 -15.84
CA ASP A 132 -11.75 2.16 -16.37
C ASP A 132 -12.53 3.44 -16.04
N PHE A 133 -12.11 4.16 -15.00
CA PHE A 133 -12.78 5.35 -14.45
C PHE A 133 -12.00 6.64 -14.66
N ALA A 134 -10.97 6.64 -15.51
CA ALA A 134 -10.11 7.81 -15.74
C ALA A 134 -10.86 9.07 -16.23
N ALA A 135 -12.06 8.91 -16.80
CA ALA A 135 -12.91 10.02 -17.24
C ALA A 135 -13.81 10.59 -16.13
N VAL A 136 -13.90 9.93 -14.97
CA VAL A 136 -14.71 10.40 -13.84
C VAL A 136 -14.10 11.68 -13.29
N SER A 137 -14.94 12.68 -13.02
CA SER A 137 -14.50 14.00 -12.54
C SER A 137 -15.52 14.62 -11.60
N PRO A 138 -15.10 15.38 -10.58
CA PRO A 138 -16.02 16.18 -9.78
C PRO A 138 -16.64 17.35 -10.58
N ALA A 139 -16.02 17.74 -11.70
CA ALA A 139 -16.49 18.83 -12.55
C ALA A 139 -17.62 18.39 -13.49
N GLN A 140 -18.38 19.37 -14.00
CA GLN A 140 -19.32 19.11 -15.11
C GLN A 140 -18.54 18.68 -16.36
N PRO A 141 -19.01 17.65 -17.09
CA PRO A 141 -18.32 17.19 -18.28
C PRO A 141 -18.42 18.23 -19.39
N LYS A 142 -17.39 18.28 -20.23
CA LYS A 142 -17.42 19.06 -21.47
C LYS A 142 -18.09 18.24 -22.56
N ASN A 143 -18.89 18.90 -23.40
CA ASN A 143 -19.45 18.25 -24.59
C ASN A 143 -18.33 18.01 -25.62
N THR A 144 -17.98 16.75 -25.84
CA THR A 144 -16.99 16.32 -26.84
C THR A 144 -17.61 15.52 -27.98
N ILE A 145 -18.88 15.12 -27.89
CA ILE A 145 -19.55 14.31 -28.91
C ILE A 145 -20.03 15.18 -30.09
N VAL A 146 -20.55 16.39 -29.80
CA VAL A 146 -20.94 17.38 -30.81
C VAL A 146 -20.46 18.78 -30.39
N PRO A 147 -19.16 19.11 -30.52
CA PRO A 147 -18.55 20.27 -29.85
C PRO A 147 -19.20 21.64 -30.10
N ASN A 148 -19.90 21.79 -31.22
CA ASN A 148 -20.52 23.06 -31.63
C ASN A 148 -22.01 23.17 -31.23
N VAL A 149 -22.54 22.17 -30.52
CA VAL A 149 -23.92 22.18 -30.02
C VAL A 149 -23.88 22.43 -28.51
N ASP A 150 -24.61 23.45 -28.07
CA ASP A 150 -24.82 23.66 -26.64
C ASP A 150 -25.82 22.61 -26.12
N LEU A 151 -25.30 21.63 -25.36
CA LEU A 151 -26.13 20.60 -24.76
C LEU A 151 -26.57 21.04 -23.37
N ASN A 152 -27.87 20.95 -23.09
CA ASN A 152 -28.38 21.16 -21.74
C ASN A 152 -27.88 20.07 -20.79
N MET A 153 -26.85 20.39 -20.00
CA MET A 153 -26.34 19.54 -18.92
C MET A 153 -27.32 19.53 -17.75
N TYR A 154 -28.39 18.75 -17.92
CA TYR A 154 -29.63 18.81 -17.14
C TYR A 154 -29.49 18.50 -15.63
N SER A 155 -28.35 17.98 -15.19
CA SER A 155 -28.14 17.56 -13.80
C SER A 155 -26.79 18.00 -13.27
N ARG A 156 -26.74 18.19 -11.95
CA ARG A 156 -25.47 18.18 -11.20
C ARG A 156 -24.88 16.76 -11.23
N SER A 157 -23.57 16.67 -11.04
CA SER A 157 -22.85 15.39 -10.90
C SER A 157 -22.78 14.51 -12.15
N LEU A 158 -23.01 15.07 -13.35
CA LEU A 158 -22.84 14.30 -14.59
C LEU A 158 -21.39 13.80 -14.80
N GLY A 159 -20.40 14.49 -14.22
CA GLY A 159 -18.99 14.06 -14.27
C GLY A 159 -18.69 12.81 -13.44
N THR A 160 -19.50 12.52 -12.42
CA THR A 160 -19.38 11.33 -11.58
C THR A 160 -20.40 10.25 -11.92
N ARG A 161 -21.13 10.39 -13.04
CA ARG A 161 -22.21 9.47 -13.44
C ARG A 161 -21.77 8.01 -13.55
N HIS A 162 -20.51 7.77 -13.89
CA HIS A 162 -19.95 6.44 -14.05
C HIS A 162 -19.21 5.93 -12.80
N LEU A 163 -19.19 6.70 -11.71
CA LEU A 163 -18.63 6.22 -10.45
C LEU A 163 -19.48 5.07 -9.89
N LEU A 164 -18.83 4.01 -9.44
CA LEU A 164 -19.51 2.82 -8.92
C LEU A 164 -20.20 3.11 -7.58
N GLY A 165 -21.36 2.49 -7.37
CA GLY A 165 -22.14 2.58 -6.13
C GLY A 165 -22.45 1.23 -5.48
N GLY A 166 -21.87 0.14 -6.00
CA GLY A 166 -22.03 -1.20 -5.43
C GLY A 166 -21.30 -1.37 -4.09
N MET A 167 -21.72 -2.38 -3.31
CA MET A 167 -21.09 -2.74 -2.04
C MET A 167 -19.88 -3.66 -2.21
N ASP A 168 -19.70 -4.23 -3.40
CA ASP A 168 -18.57 -5.09 -3.69
C ASP A 168 -17.23 -4.35 -3.51
N SER A 169 -16.19 -5.13 -3.22
CA SER A 169 -14.85 -4.63 -2.93
C SER A 169 -14.28 -3.70 -4.00
N SER A 170 -14.53 -3.99 -5.28
CA SER A 170 -14.00 -3.19 -6.40
C SER A 170 -14.76 -1.86 -6.53
N SER A 171 -16.09 -1.89 -6.40
CA SER A 171 -16.91 -0.67 -6.36
C SER A 171 -16.49 0.26 -5.22
N ARG A 172 -16.32 -0.29 -4.01
CA ARG A 172 -15.86 0.50 -2.86
C ARG A 172 -14.45 1.05 -3.08
N PHE A 173 -13.52 0.26 -3.61
CA PHE A 173 -12.15 0.73 -3.88
C PHE A 173 -12.12 1.94 -4.81
N VAL A 174 -12.80 1.86 -5.96
CA VAL A 174 -12.86 2.96 -6.93
C VAL A 174 -13.51 4.20 -6.30
N LYS A 175 -14.60 4.01 -5.54
CA LYS A 175 -15.34 5.11 -4.92
C LYS A 175 -14.53 5.81 -3.82
N VAL A 176 -13.87 5.07 -2.93
CA VAL A 176 -13.06 5.65 -1.86
C VAL A 176 -11.78 6.29 -2.40
N ALA A 177 -11.13 5.68 -3.41
CA ALA A 177 -9.97 6.28 -4.09
C ALA A 177 -10.32 7.65 -4.68
N PHE A 178 -11.44 7.71 -5.43
CA PHE A 178 -11.92 8.97 -6.00
C PHE A 178 -12.29 9.99 -4.92
N THR A 179 -12.95 9.55 -3.84
CA THR A 179 -13.36 10.42 -2.73
C THR A 179 -12.15 11.00 -2.00
N LEU A 180 -11.16 10.18 -1.65
CA LEU A 180 -9.93 10.62 -0.99
C LEU A 180 -9.14 11.60 -1.86
N ALA A 181 -8.98 11.30 -3.17
CA ALA A 181 -8.21 12.15 -4.08
C ALA A 181 -8.77 13.58 -4.24
N HIS A 182 -10.07 13.77 -3.98
CA HIS A 182 -10.77 15.05 -4.11
C HIS A 182 -11.24 15.62 -2.77
N ALA A 183 -10.96 14.95 -1.66
CA ALA A 183 -11.30 15.44 -0.33
C ALA A 183 -10.43 16.66 0.04
N PRO A 184 -10.98 17.63 0.78
CA PRO A 184 -10.18 18.73 1.29
C PRO A 184 -9.12 18.23 2.27
N LYS A 185 -7.95 18.86 2.23
CA LYS A 185 -6.84 18.61 3.16
C LYS A 185 -6.80 19.74 4.18
N SER A 186 -6.52 19.40 5.43
CA SER A 186 -6.37 20.36 6.52
C SER A 186 -5.26 19.91 7.45
N ASP A 187 -4.59 20.87 8.09
CA ASP A 187 -3.67 20.61 9.21
C ASP A 187 -4.40 20.72 10.57
N ASP A 188 -5.67 21.13 10.57
CA ASP A 188 -6.52 21.11 11.76
C ASP A 188 -7.01 19.68 12.02
N GLU A 189 -6.90 19.23 13.27
CA GLU A 189 -7.27 17.86 13.65
C GLU A 189 -8.76 17.61 13.51
N THR A 190 -9.60 18.57 13.89
CA THR A 190 -11.06 18.39 13.84
C THR A 190 -11.52 18.28 12.40
N GLU A 191 -11.02 19.15 11.52
CA GLU A 191 -11.30 19.08 10.08
C GLU A 191 -10.75 17.80 9.45
N SER A 192 -9.54 17.37 9.81
CA SER A 192 -8.91 16.14 9.31
C SER A 192 -9.71 14.90 9.68
N VAL A 193 -10.10 14.78 10.96
CA VAL A 193 -10.94 13.69 11.45
C VAL A 193 -12.29 13.72 10.74
N THR A 194 -12.92 14.90 10.63
CA THR A 194 -14.20 15.06 9.92
C THR A 194 -14.12 14.60 8.46
N ASN A 195 -13.07 15.00 7.74
CA ASN A 195 -12.86 14.59 6.35
C ASN A 195 -12.61 13.09 6.23
N PHE A 196 -11.85 12.50 7.15
CA PHE A 196 -11.60 11.06 7.19
C PHE A 196 -12.89 10.25 7.31
N PHE A 197 -13.77 10.62 8.25
CA PHE A 197 -15.08 9.96 8.40
C PHE A 197 -15.96 10.17 7.17
N ASN A 198 -15.99 11.37 6.55
CA ASN A 198 -16.72 11.58 5.30
C ASN A 198 -16.21 10.70 4.14
N ILE A 199 -14.90 10.45 4.07
CA ILE A 199 -14.30 9.54 3.10
C ILE A 199 -14.79 8.11 3.36
N LEU A 200 -14.76 7.63 4.61
CA LEU A 200 -15.24 6.28 4.96
C LEU A 200 -16.74 6.12 4.74
N HIS A 201 -17.55 7.12 5.11
CA HIS A 201 -19.01 7.11 4.87
C HIS A 201 -19.36 7.01 3.38
N SER A 202 -18.47 7.45 2.48
CA SER A 202 -18.70 7.27 1.04
C SER A 202 -18.83 5.79 0.63
N VAL A 203 -18.25 4.86 1.40
CA VAL A 203 -18.24 3.42 1.12
C VAL A 203 -18.79 2.59 2.28
N GLU A 204 -19.54 3.22 3.19
CA GLU A 204 -20.23 2.51 4.26
C GLU A 204 -21.28 1.56 3.71
N GLN A 205 -21.48 0.45 4.41
CA GLN A 205 -22.46 -0.56 4.07
C GLN A 205 -23.62 -0.48 5.05
N ALA A 206 -24.78 -0.02 4.57
CA ALA A 206 -26.00 -0.08 5.37
C ALA A 206 -26.53 -1.52 5.46
N LYS A 207 -27.17 -1.85 6.59
CA LYS A 207 -27.80 -3.16 6.80
C LYS A 207 -28.69 -3.54 5.60
N ARG A 208 -28.56 -4.79 5.14
CA ARG A 208 -29.32 -5.41 4.04
C ARG A 208 -28.89 -5.04 2.62
N LEU A 209 -27.81 -4.28 2.43
CA LEU A 209 -27.33 -3.93 1.09
C LEU A 209 -26.29 -4.90 0.53
N ASP A 210 -25.73 -5.79 1.35
CA ASP A 210 -24.78 -6.81 0.91
C ASP A 210 -25.03 -8.15 1.60
N GLU A 211 -25.45 -9.16 0.82
CA GLU A 211 -25.78 -10.51 1.31
C GLU A 211 -24.57 -11.42 1.16
N ILE A 212 -24.07 -11.95 2.27
CA ILE A 212 -22.89 -12.82 2.30
C ILE A 212 -23.24 -14.31 2.31
N GLU A 213 -24.43 -14.64 2.82
CA GLU A 213 -25.06 -15.96 2.80
C GLU A 213 -26.58 -15.77 2.76
N PRO A 214 -27.39 -16.73 2.28
CA PRO A 214 -28.85 -16.61 2.27
C PRO A 214 -29.42 -16.16 3.63
N GLY A 215 -29.99 -14.95 3.67
CA GLY A 215 -30.56 -14.32 4.86
C GLY A 215 -29.57 -13.63 5.82
N LYS A 216 -28.26 -13.64 5.53
CA LYS A 216 -27.22 -12.96 6.32
C LYS A 216 -26.57 -11.85 5.50
N PHE A 217 -26.56 -10.66 6.09
CA PHE A 217 -26.09 -9.46 5.44
C PHE A 217 -24.96 -8.82 6.24
N GLU A 218 -23.90 -8.41 5.55
CA GLU A 218 -22.86 -7.58 6.16
C GLU A 218 -23.30 -6.10 6.21
N TYR A 219 -22.65 -5.36 7.10
CA TYR A 219 -22.83 -3.93 7.26
C TYR A 219 -21.60 -3.35 7.99
N THR A 220 -21.37 -2.05 7.84
CA THR A 220 -20.30 -1.36 8.57
C THR A 220 -20.67 -1.28 10.05
N MET A 221 -20.04 -2.10 10.90
CA MET A 221 -20.36 -2.12 12.34
C MET A 221 -19.86 -0.88 13.07
N TYR A 222 -18.71 -0.36 12.66
CA TYR A 222 -18.06 0.83 13.20
C TYR A 222 -17.14 1.43 12.14
N SER A 223 -16.70 2.67 12.36
CA SER A 223 -15.65 3.34 11.58
C SER A 223 -14.67 3.96 12.55
N ASP A 224 -13.37 3.89 12.26
CA ASP A 224 -12.34 4.47 13.11
C ASP A 224 -11.33 5.29 12.31
N CYS A 225 -10.63 6.16 13.01
CA CYS A 225 -9.56 7.02 12.52
C CYS A 225 -8.56 7.25 13.65
N MET A 226 -7.26 7.24 13.36
CA MET A 226 -6.25 7.43 14.39
C MET A 226 -5.30 8.57 14.05
N ASN A 227 -5.15 9.51 14.98
CA ASN A 227 -4.06 10.47 14.92
C ASN A 227 -2.79 9.83 15.52
N LEU A 228 -1.89 9.39 14.65
CA LEU A 228 -0.65 8.72 15.06
C LEU A 228 0.34 9.64 15.78
N TYR A 229 0.30 10.96 15.54
CA TYR A 229 1.17 11.92 16.21
C TYR A 229 0.75 12.17 17.66
N LYS A 230 -0.57 12.23 17.89
CA LYS A 230 -1.13 12.48 19.23
C LYS A 230 -1.46 11.20 19.97
N GLY A 231 -1.52 10.05 19.30
CA GLY A 231 -1.92 8.78 19.90
C GLY A 231 -3.40 8.76 20.28
N ILE A 232 -4.27 9.40 19.49
CA ILE A 232 -5.72 9.46 19.75
C ILE A 232 -6.46 8.62 18.72
N LEU A 233 -7.28 7.68 19.19
CA LEU A 233 -8.20 6.87 18.38
C LEU A 233 -9.60 7.48 18.41
N TYR A 234 -10.14 7.80 17.24
CA TYR A 234 -11.50 8.27 17.03
C TYR A 234 -12.36 7.15 16.46
N PHE A 235 -13.62 7.04 16.86
CA PHE A 235 -14.53 6.03 16.29
C PHE A 235 -16.00 6.45 16.35
N THR A 236 -16.80 5.84 15.47
CA THR A 236 -18.27 5.81 15.51
C THR A 236 -18.74 4.36 15.44
N THR A 237 -19.98 4.09 15.84
CA THR A 237 -20.60 2.77 15.61
C THR A 237 -21.83 2.91 14.74
N TYR A 238 -22.30 1.83 14.13
CA TYR A 238 -23.47 1.87 13.25
C TYR A 238 -24.72 2.49 13.90
N ASP A 239 -24.90 2.27 15.20
CA ASP A 239 -26.05 2.77 15.96
C ASP A 239 -25.74 4.08 16.73
N ASN A 240 -24.50 4.59 16.66
CA ASN A 240 -24.09 5.88 17.25
C ASN A 240 -23.09 6.62 16.35
N ASN A 241 -23.58 7.67 15.68
CA ASN A 241 -22.79 8.50 14.76
C ASN A 241 -22.02 9.65 15.46
N GLN A 242 -22.08 9.76 16.79
CA GLN A 242 -21.20 10.66 17.53
C GLN A 242 -19.77 10.13 17.44
N ILE A 243 -18.83 10.97 17.00
CA ILE A 243 -17.40 10.63 17.01
C ILE A 243 -16.92 10.69 18.45
N ASP A 244 -16.60 9.52 19.00
CA ASP A 244 -15.96 9.37 20.31
C ASP A 244 -14.44 9.27 20.13
N ALA A 245 -13.68 9.62 21.17
CA ALA A 245 -12.21 9.64 21.14
C ALA A 245 -11.61 8.95 22.38
N VAL A 246 -10.52 8.21 22.17
CA VAL A 246 -9.70 7.58 23.22
C VAL A 246 -8.27 8.06 23.04
N ASP A 247 -7.77 8.83 24.01
CA ASP A 247 -6.36 9.23 24.07
C ASP A 247 -5.55 8.11 24.74
N MET A 248 -4.65 7.47 23.99
CA MET A 248 -3.88 6.34 24.49
C MET A 248 -2.74 6.73 25.45
N ASN A 249 -2.48 8.03 25.63
CA ASN A 249 -1.46 8.51 26.57
C ASN A 249 -1.99 8.71 27.99
N ASN A 250 -3.30 8.56 28.21
CA ASN A 250 -3.98 8.83 29.48
C ASN A 250 -4.68 7.60 30.05
#